data_AF-A0A1T5BDM1-F1
#
_entry.id   AF-A0A1T5BDM1-F1
#
_cell.length_a   1.000
_cell.length_b   1.000
_cell.length_c   1.000
_cell.angle_alpha   90.00
_cell.angle_beta   90.00
_cell.angle_gamma   90.00
#
_symmetry.space_group_name_H-M   'P 1'
#
loop_
_entity.id
_entity.type
_entity.pdbx_description
1 polymer ?
#
loop_
_entity_poly.entity_id
_entity_poly.type
_entity_poly.pdbx_seq_one_letter_code
_entity_poly.pdbx_strand_id
1 'polypeptide(L)'
;MALDFTEDCMTGIPHIDEEHRMLFQLVNDVNLDLKDGFDVKEILKSLLPQLVTYADFHFKDEEAYMDSIDDPELPIQIQEHNAFREKVSSISFENLSDEEARTAMQDLMQYISRWLYHHILGSDIMIGKMQVIPAKGTASEDDDPFAFTEKYLTGIGFVDKEHEKLFEIIRNADELIQDDDRFDKYDQIVAIINELKDYTEKHFSDEEEYMKRIHYDDLETQKHAHEAFVEKIKSINLEELDENQTEYLQKLIEFLLSWLSNHILKLDKQIPST
;
A
#
# COMPACT_ATOMS: atom_id res chain seq x y z
N MET A 1 20.16 -5.44 -4.11
CA MET A 1 20.24 -4.81 -2.77
C MET A 1 19.49 -5.75 -1.84
N ALA A 2 19.89 -5.89 -0.58
CA ALA A 2 19.07 -6.69 0.35
C ALA A 2 17.75 -5.94 0.59
N LEU A 3 16.65 -6.68 0.65
CA LEU A 3 15.38 -6.16 1.13
C LEU A 3 15.36 -6.29 2.65
N ASP A 4 14.93 -5.24 3.34
CA ASP A 4 14.83 -5.23 4.79
C ASP A 4 13.36 -5.24 5.19
N PHE A 5 12.96 -6.23 6.00
CA PHE A 5 11.65 -6.25 6.65
C PHE A 5 11.72 -5.39 7.92
N THR A 6 11.24 -4.16 7.80
CA THR A 6 11.26 -3.13 8.85
C THR A 6 9.93 -3.08 9.61
N GLU A 7 9.86 -2.28 10.69
CA GLU A 7 8.68 -2.21 11.56
C GLU A 7 7.41 -1.69 10.86
N ASP A 8 7.57 -0.89 9.80
CA ASP A 8 6.49 -0.42 8.94
C ASP A 8 5.85 -1.54 8.11
N CYS A 9 6.59 -2.61 7.80
CA CYS A 9 6.08 -3.80 7.13
C CYS A 9 5.25 -4.70 8.08
N MET A 10 5.18 -4.37 9.37
CA MET A 10 4.44 -5.18 10.34
C MET A 10 2.95 -4.90 10.28
N THR A 11 2.20 -5.95 9.97
CA THR A 11 0.74 -5.97 10.07
C THR A 11 0.31 -5.90 11.55
N GLY A 12 1.11 -6.46 12.46
CA GLY A 12 0.76 -6.68 13.86
C GLY A 12 0.07 -8.03 14.08
N ILE A 13 -0.02 -8.87 13.04
CA ILE A 13 -0.57 -10.22 13.05
C ILE A 13 0.62 -11.18 13.02
N PRO A 14 0.98 -11.84 14.15
CA PRO A 14 2.30 -12.46 14.29
C PRO A 14 2.65 -13.56 13.29
N HIS A 15 1.65 -14.29 12.76
CA HIS A 15 1.90 -15.35 11.79
C HIS A 15 2.12 -14.78 10.37
N ILE A 16 1.31 -13.80 9.95
CA ILE A 16 1.50 -13.06 8.69
C ILE A 16 2.86 -12.33 8.69
N ASP A 17 3.21 -11.65 9.79
CA ASP A 17 4.51 -10.97 9.90
C ASP A 17 5.70 -11.93 9.76
N GLU A 18 5.57 -13.16 10.26
CA GLU A 18 6.60 -14.20 10.09
C GLU A 18 6.66 -14.69 8.64
N GLU A 19 5.52 -14.85 7.98
CA GLU A 19 5.46 -15.23 6.56
C GLU A 19 6.07 -14.16 5.65
N HIS A 20 5.82 -12.89 5.93
CA HIS A 20 6.49 -11.78 5.24
C HIS A 20 8.00 -11.85 5.45
N ARG A 21 8.49 -12.02 6.68
CA ARG A 21 9.94 -12.17 6.94
C ARG A 21 10.56 -13.29 6.11
N MET A 22 9.85 -14.40 5.94
CA MET A 22 10.30 -15.52 5.11
C MET A 22 10.29 -15.20 3.61
N LEU A 23 9.30 -14.44 3.10
CA LEU A 23 9.32 -13.93 1.71
C LEU A 23 10.53 -13.02 1.47
N PHE A 24 10.79 -12.08 2.38
CA PHE A 24 11.98 -11.22 2.30
C PHE A 24 13.27 -12.04 2.31
N GLN A 25 13.35 -13.05 3.18
CA GLN A 25 14.50 -13.94 3.25
C GLN A 25 14.71 -14.70 1.93
N LEU A 26 13.65 -15.24 1.33
CA LEU A 26 13.72 -15.95 0.06
C LEU A 26 14.29 -15.06 -1.06
N VAL A 27 13.85 -13.80 -1.13
CA VAL A 27 14.35 -12.83 -2.12
C VAL A 27 15.82 -12.46 -1.82
N ASN A 28 16.18 -12.33 -0.55
CA ASN A 28 17.56 -12.05 -0.14
C ASN A 28 18.52 -13.20 -0.43
N ASP A 29 18.10 -14.45 -0.24
CA ASP A 29 18.90 -15.64 -0.56
C ASP A 29 19.23 -15.69 -2.05
N VAL A 30 18.26 -15.37 -2.92
CA VAL A 30 18.51 -15.26 -4.36
C VAL A 30 19.51 -14.16 -4.69
N ASN A 31 19.39 -12.99 -4.05
CA ASN A 31 20.36 -11.91 -4.23
C ASN A 31 21.78 -12.32 -3.81
N LEU A 32 21.92 -13.14 -2.76
CA LEU A 32 23.20 -13.71 -2.34
C LEU A 32 23.75 -14.70 -3.36
N ASP A 33 22.93 -15.65 -3.83
CA ASP A 33 23.34 -16.62 -4.86
C ASP A 33 23.81 -15.92 -6.15
N LEU A 34 23.10 -14.87 -6.58
CA LEU A 34 23.51 -14.06 -7.73
C LEU A 34 24.84 -13.35 -7.51
N LYS A 35 25.09 -12.86 -6.29
CA LYS A 35 26.33 -12.17 -5.92
C LYS A 35 27.51 -13.13 -5.83
N ASP A 36 27.28 -14.36 -5.36
CA ASP A 36 28.29 -15.41 -5.24
C ASP A 36 28.60 -16.09 -6.58
N GLY A 37 27.88 -15.72 -7.64
CA GLY A 37 28.17 -16.13 -9.02
C GLY A 37 27.60 -17.50 -9.38
N PHE A 38 26.55 -17.93 -8.68
CA PHE A 38 25.80 -19.14 -9.06
C PHE A 38 25.15 -18.98 -10.43
N ASP A 39 24.93 -20.12 -11.11
CA ASP A 39 24.36 -20.12 -12.45
C ASP A 39 22.90 -19.63 -12.43
N VAL A 40 22.64 -18.54 -13.15
CA VAL A 40 21.34 -17.88 -13.17
C VAL A 40 20.21 -18.81 -13.61
N LYS A 41 20.46 -19.73 -14.56
CA LYS A 41 19.43 -20.64 -15.04
C LYS A 41 19.07 -21.67 -13.99
N GLU A 42 20.04 -22.15 -13.21
CA GLU A 42 19.79 -23.05 -12.07
C GLU A 42 19.06 -22.34 -10.92
N ILE A 43 19.41 -21.08 -10.64
CA ILE A 43 18.67 -20.26 -9.67
C ILE A 43 17.22 -20.08 -10.14
N LEU A 44 16.98 -19.68 -11.40
CA LEU A 44 15.63 -19.48 -11.93
C LEU A 44 14.76 -20.75 -11.84
N LYS A 45 15.33 -21.91 -12.18
CA LYS A 45 14.63 -23.21 -12.10
C LYS A 45 14.24 -23.59 -10.68
N SER A 46 15.04 -23.22 -9.68
CA SER A 46 14.79 -23.56 -8.28
C SER A 46 13.94 -22.51 -7.57
N LEU A 47 14.12 -21.23 -7.89
CA LEU A 47 13.42 -20.11 -7.27
C LEU A 47 11.93 -20.10 -7.59
N LEU A 48 11.56 -20.18 -8.87
CA LEU A 48 10.16 -20.02 -9.27
C LEU A 48 9.20 -20.98 -8.55
N PRO A 49 9.46 -22.30 -8.49
CA PRO A 49 8.58 -23.22 -7.78
C PRO A 49 8.49 -22.91 -6.28
N GLN A 50 9.60 -22.49 -5.66
CA GLN A 50 9.63 -22.14 -4.25
C GLN A 50 8.82 -20.87 -3.97
N LEU A 51 9.03 -19.82 -4.77
CA LEU A 51 8.29 -18.57 -4.68
C LEU A 51 6.79 -18.77 -4.89
N VAL A 52 6.40 -19.48 -5.95
CA VAL A 52 4.98 -19.76 -6.24
C VAL A 52 4.34 -20.55 -5.10
N THR A 53 5.01 -21.61 -4.64
CA THR A 53 4.46 -22.45 -3.56
C THR A 53 4.33 -21.67 -2.25
N TYR A 54 5.33 -20.85 -1.91
CA TYR A 54 5.33 -20.08 -0.67
C TYR A 54 4.31 -18.94 -0.72
N ALA A 55 4.26 -18.18 -1.82
CA ALA A 55 3.25 -17.15 -2.03
C ALA A 55 1.83 -17.73 -1.99
N ASP A 56 1.59 -18.88 -2.62
CA ASP A 56 0.29 -19.54 -2.58
C ASP A 56 -0.12 -20.02 -1.18
N PHE A 57 0.85 -20.37 -0.33
CA PHE A 57 0.60 -20.71 1.06
C PHE A 57 0.24 -19.46 1.86
N HIS A 58 1.10 -18.45 1.80
CA HIS A 58 0.96 -17.18 2.50
C HIS A 58 -0.37 -16.48 2.14
N PHE A 59 -0.65 -16.27 0.86
CA PHE A 59 -1.89 -15.62 0.44
C PHE A 59 -3.14 -16.39 0.88
N LYS A 60 -3.11 -17.72 0.94
CA LYS A 60 -4.26 -18.49 1.44
C LYS A 60 -4.48 -18.32 2.94
N ASP A 61 -3.39 -18.23 3.70
CA ASP A 61 -3.47 -18.02 5.14
C ASP A 61 -3.98 -16.60 5.45
N GLU A 62 -3.44 -15.60 4.76
CA GLU A 62 -3.87 -14.22 4.83
C GLU A 62 -5.34 -14.03 4.41
N GLU A 63 -5.72 -14.52 3.22
CA GLU A 63 -7.10 -14.46 2.72
C GLU A 63 -8.08 -15.12 3.71
N ALA A 64 -7.68 -16.24 4.33
CA ALA A 64 -8.49 -16.92 5.35
C ALA A 64 -8.57 -16.13 6.67
N TYR A 65 -7.50 -15.46 7.07
CA TYR A 65 -7.50 -14.59 8.24
C TYR A 65 -8.42 -13.39 8.02
N MET A 66 -8.29 -12.72 6.87
CA MET A 66 -9.15 -11.59 6.47
C MET A 66 -10.63 -11.99 6.41
N ASP A 67 -10.95 -13.15 5.83
CA ASP A 67 -12.32 -13.69 5.80
C ASP A 67 -12.86 -13.91 7.22
N SER A 68 -12.01 -14.39 8.14
CA SER A 68 -12.40 -14.66 9.53
C SER A 68 -12.75 -13.42 10.35
N ILE A 69 -12.31 -12.23 9.90
CA ILE A 69 -12.59 -10.94 10.54
C ILE A 69 -13.53 -10.05 9.73
N ASP A 70 -14.12 -10.58 8.65
CA ASP A 70 -14.95 -9.84 7.70
C ASP A 70 -14.23 -8.59 7.15
N ASP A 71 -12.95 -8.71 6.80
CA ASP A 71 -12.14 -7.56 6.36
C ASP A 71 -12.67 -7.00 5.01
N PRO A 72 -12.97 -5.69 4.93
CA PRO A 72 -13.55 -5.09 3.73
C PRO A 72 -12.60 -5.04 2.53
N GLU A 73 -11.28 -5.11 2.75
CA GLU A 73 -10.28 -5.09 1.67
C GLU A 73 -10.05 -6.48 1.04
N LEU A 74 -10.60 -7.56 1.63
CA LEU A 74 -10.39 -8.93 1.14
C LEU A 74 -10.65 -9.10 -0.36
N PRO A 75 -11.74 -8.59 -0.96
CA PRO A 75 -11.97 -8.75 -2.39
C PRO A 75 -10.88 -8.08 -3.25
N ILE A 76 -10.34 -6.95 -2.80
CA ILE A 76 -9.30 -6.19 -3.50
C ILE A 76 -7.96 -6.91 -3.37
N GLN A 77 -7.60 -7.37 -2.17
CA GLN A 77 -6.34 -8.09 -1.96
C GLN A 77 -6.32 -9.44 -2.70
N ILE A 78 -7.45 -10.16 -2.78
CA ILE A 78 -7.57 -11.35 -3.65
C ILE A 78 -7.25 -11.01 -5.12
N GLN A 79 -7.71 -9.85 -5.61
CA GLN A 79 -7.40 -9.41 -6.97
C GLN A 79 -5.89 -9.14 -7.14
N GLU A 80 -5.26 -8.49 -6.17
CA GLU A 80 -3.81 -8.23 -6.15
C GLU A 80 -3.00 -9.53 -6.12
N HIS A 81 -3.37 -10.50 -5.27
CA HIS A 81 -2.74 -11.81 -5.20
C HIS A 81 -2.89 -12.58 -6.52
N ASN A 82 -4.07 -12.56 -7.12
CA ASN A 82 -4.30 -13.21 -8.41
C ASN A 82 -3.48 -12.58 -9.52
N ALA A 83 -3.39 -11.26 -9.57
CA ALA A 83 -2.52 -10.55 -10.53
C ALA A 83 -1.05 -10.94 -10.34
N PHE A 84 -0.59 -11.09 -9.09
CA PHE A 84 0.76 -11.60 -8.81
C PHE A 84 0.96 -13.03 -9.31
N ARG A 85 0.03 -13.94 -8.99
CA ARG A 85 0.07 -15.34 -9.43
C ARG A 85 0.11 -15.44 -10.96
N GLU A 86 -0.73 -14.68 -11.66
CA GLU A 86 -0.73 -14.61 -13.12
C GLU A 86 0.59 -14.07 -13.66
N LYS A 87 1.09 -12.98 -13.08
CA LYS A 87 2.35 -12.38 -13.52
C LYS A 87 3.52 -13.35 -13.35
N VAL A 88 3.68 -13.98 -12.19
CA VAL A 88 4.78 -14.91 -11.93
C VAL A 88 4.66 -16.17 -12.79
N SER A 89 3.45 -16.73 -12.96
CA SER A 89 3.23 -17.92 -13.79
C SER A 89 3.40 -17.65 -15.30
N SER A 90 3.24 -16.41 -15.75
CA SER A 90 3.48 -16.02 -17.15
C SER A 90 4.96 -16.02 -17.55
N ILE A 91 5.86 -16.04 -16.57
CA ILE A 91 7.29 -15.95 -16.81
C ILE A 91 7.83 -17.33 -17.20
N SER A 92 8.33 -17.44 -18.44
CA SER A 92 9.00 -18.64 -18.94
C SER A 92 10.47 -18.34 -19.20
N PHE A 93 11.34 -19.24 -18.71
CA PHE A 93 12.79 -19.17 -18.91
C PHE A 93 13.31 -20.31 -19.78
N GLU A 94 12.42 -21.04 -20.44
CA GLU A 94 12.81 -22.13 -21.32
C GLU A 94 13.58 -21.59 -22.53
N ASN A 95 14.68 -22.24 -22.87
CA ASN A 95 15.50 -21.96 -24.06
C ASN A 95 16.15 -20.56 -24.12
N LEU A 96 16.23 -19.83 -23.01
CA LEU A 96 16.96 -18.56 -22.96
C LEU A 96 18.47 -18.76 -23.15
N SER A 97 19.10 -17.83 -23.88
CA SER A 97 20.54 -17.64 -23.83
C SER A 97 20.99 -17.17 -22.43
N ASP A 98 22.29 -17.18 -22.17
CA ASP A 98 22.83 -16.74 -20.87
C ASP A 98 22.64 -15.24 -20.63
N GLU A 99 22.57 -14.44 -21.70
CA GLU A 99 22.29 -13.00 -21.61
C GLU A 99 20.81 -12.76 -21.29
N GLU A 100 19.90 -13.41 -22.03
CA GLU A 100 18.46 -13.30 -21.79
C GLU A 100 18.07 -13.81 -20.39
N ALA A 101 18.69 -14.89 -19.91
CA ALA A 101 18.44 -15.39 -18.55
C ALA A 101 18.84 -14.39 -17.47
N ARG A 102 19.93 -13.64 -17.66
CA ARG A 102 20.35 -12.58 -16.72
C ARG A 102 19.36 -11.43 -16.71
N THR A 103 18.93 -10.96 -17.88
CA THR A 103 17.92 -9.89 -17.98
C THR A 103 16.62 -10.34 -17.33
N ALA A 104 16.14 -11.53 -17.65
CA ALA A 104 14.88 -12.04 -17.12
C ALA A 104 14.92 -12.25 -15.60
N MET A 105 16.08 -12.64 -15.04
CA MET A 105 16.30 -12.66 -13.59
C MET A 105 16.26 -11.25 -12.97
N GLN A 106 16.92 -10.27 -13.59
CA GLN A 106 16.90 -8.88 -13.10
C GLN A 106 15.48 -8.32 -13.09
N ASP A 107 14.73 -8.53 -14.16
CA ASP A 107 13.33 -8.10 -14.29
C ASP A 107 12.44 -8.80 -13.24
N LEU A 108 12.62 -10.11 -13.02
CA LEU A 108 11.90 -10.86 -12.00
C LEU A 108 12.20 -10.32 -10.59
N MET A 109 13.48 -10.13 -10.26
CA MET A 109 13.88 -9.65 -8.94
C MET A 109 13.40 -8.22 -8.67
N GLN A 110 13.45 -7.35 -9.69
CA GLN A 110 12.89 -6.00 -9.60
C GLN A 110 11.38 -6.06 -9.38
N TYR A 111 10.67 -6.90 -10.13
CA TYR A 111 9.23 -7.07 -10.00
C TYR A 111 8.84 -7.56 -8.61
N ILE A 112 9.44 -8.66 -8.12
CA ILE A 112 9.10 -9.23 -6.80
C ILE A 112 9.40 -8.23 -5.68
N SER A 113 10.58 -7.60 -5.71
CA SER A 113 10.98 -6.66 -4.65
C SER A 113 10.01 -5.48 -4.55
N ARG A 114 9.64 -4.94 -5.72
CA ARG A 114 8.67 -3.84 -5.80
C ARG A 114 7.28 -4.30 -5.37
N TRP A 115 6.79 -5.41 -5.90
CA TRP A 115 5.47 -5.93 -5.56
C TRP A 115 5.34 -6.20 -4.06
N LEU A 116 6.35 -6.83 -3.45
CA LEU A 116 6.35 -7.18 -2.03
C LEU A 116 6.23 -5.96 -1.13
N TYR A 117 7.07 -4.93 -1.33
CA TYR A 117 6.97 -3.68 -0.55
C TYR A 117 5.64 -2.97 -0.80
N HIS A 118 5.21 -2.87 -2.05
CA HIS A 118 4.02 -2.10 -2.41
C HIS A 118 2.75 -2.75 -1.89
N HIS A 119 2.66 -4.07 -1.94
CA HIS A 119 1.53 -4.82 -1.42
C HIS A 119 1.50 -4.76 0.11
N ILE A 120 2.59 -5.06 0.79
CA ILE A 120 2.62 -5.01 2.26
C ILE A 120 2.29 -3.61 2.78
N LEU A 121 2.99 -2.57 2.29
CA LEU A 121 2.84 -1.20 2.79
C LEU A 121 1.57 -0.50 2.27
N GLY A 122 1.04 -0.95 1.13
CA GLY A 122 -0.17 -0.39 0.51
C GLY A 122 -1.46 -1.13 0.85
N SER A 123 -1.38 -2.38 1.31
CA SER A 123 -2.51 -3.28 1.54
C SER A 123 -2.41 -3.98 2.89
N ASP A 124 -1.42 -4.85 3.11
CA ASP A 124 -1.45 -5.84 4.21
C ASP A 124 -1.35 -5.19 5.59
N ILE A 125 -0.61 -4.08 5.70
CA ILE A 125 -0.53 -3.32 6.95
C ILE A 125 -1.89 -2.78 7.39
N MET A 126 -2.89 -2.72 6.50
CA MET A 126 -4.24 -2.27 6.80
C MET A 126 -5.21 -3.39 7.22
N ILE A 127 -4.80 -4.66 7.16
CA ILE A 127 -5.62 -5.80 7.58
C ILE A 127 -6.10 -5.57 9.03
N GLY A 128 -7.42 -5.58 9.21
CA GLY A 128 -8.10 -5.36 10.49
C GLY A 128 -8.02 -3.94 11.04
N LYS A 129 -7.55 -2.96 10.26
CA LYS A 129 -7.40 -1.55 10.68
C LYS A 129 -8.31 -0.58 9.94
N MET A 130 -9.14 -1.09 9.03
CA MET A 130 -10.11 -0.29 8.29
C MET A 130 -11.16 0.30 9.24
N GLN A 131 -11.29 1.63 9.22
CA GLN A 131 -12.28 2.34 10.00
C GLN A 131 -13.63 2.25 9.29
N VAL A 132 -14.65 1.78 10.02
CA VAL A 132 -16.04 1.89 9.54
C VAL A 132 -16.49 3.32 9.78
N ILE A 133 -16.67 4.08 8.70
CA ILE A 133 -17.17 5.45 8.78
C ILE A 133 -18.65 5.41 9.18
N PRO A 134 -19.05 6.04 10.29
CA PRO A 134 -20.44 6.02 10.72
C PRO A 134 -21.33 6.68 9.67
N ALA A 135 -22.54 6.13 9.47
CA ALA A 135 -23.52 6.76 8.59
C ALA A 135 -23.77 8.22 9.01
N LYS A 136 -23.93 9.11 8.03
CA LYS A 136 -24.12 10.55 8.24
C LYS A 136 -25.18 10.83 9.32
N GLY A 137 -24.80 11.62 10.33
CA GLY A 137 -25.67 11.99 11.45
C GLY A 137 -25.71 11.00 12.62
N THR A 138 -24.88 9.95 12.61
CA THR A 138 -24.76 8.99 13.74
C THR A 138 -23.50 9.19 14.59
N ALA A 139 -22.46 9.85 14.06
CA ALA A 139 -21.27 10.24 14.81
C ALA A 139 -21.58 11.42 15.74
N SER A 140 -21.01 11.40 16.95
CA SER A 140 -20.96 12.60 17.79
C SER A 140 -19.98 13.63 17.22
N GLU A 141 -20.17 14.93 17.48
CA GLU A 141 -19.22 15.97 17.08
C GLU A 141 -17.77 15.68 17.58
N ASP A 142 -17.63 14.97 18.71
CA ASP A 142 -16.35 14.56 19.29
C ASP A 142 -15.72 13.30 18.62
N ASP A 143 -16.40 12.65 17.68
CA ASP A 143 -16.00 11.38 17.04
C ASP A 143 -16.13 11.43 15.51
N ASP A 144 -15.91 12.62 14.94
CA ASP A 144 -15.87 12.80 13.49
C ASP A 144 -14.58 12.19 12.90
N PRO A 145 -14.67 11.11 12.10
CA PRO A 145 -13.49 10.42 11.60
C PRO A 145 -12.68 11.28 10.61
N PHE A 146 -13.31 12.29 10.00
CA PHE A 146 -12.67 13.22 9.07
C PHE A 146 -12.09 14.46 9.76
N ALA A 147 -12.16 14.57 11.09
CA ALA A 147 -11.62 15.71 11.81
C ALA A 147 -10.12 15.55 12.06
N PHE A 148 -9.33 16.49 11.52
CA PHE A 148 -7.96 16.66 11.98
C PHE A 148 -7.96 17.20 13.42
N THR A 149 -7.43 16.42 14.34
CA THR A 149 -7.46 16.66 15.78
C THR A 149 -6.06 16.56 16.38
N GLU A 150 -5.90 16.96 17.65
CA GLU A 150 -4.59 17.00 18.32
C GLU A 150 -3.82 15.67 18.27
N LYS A 151 -4.51 14.52 18.15
CA LYS A 151 -3.85 13.20 18.01
C LYS A 151 -2.97 13.10 16.76
N TYR A 152 -3.30 13.83 15.69
CA TYR A 152 -2.58 13.80 14.41
C TYR A 152 -1.47 14.85 14.30
N LEU A 153 -1.30 15.73 15.30
CA LEU A 153 -0.21 16.70 15.29
C LEU A 153 1.15 16.00 15.40
N THR A 154 2.01 16.28 14.42
CA THR A 154 3.43 15.89 14.37
C THR A 154 4.30 16.90 15.13
N GLY A 155 3.81 18.15 15.26
CA GLY A 155 4.59 19.28 15.77
C GLY A 155 5.43 19.96 14.69
N ILE A 156 5.39 19.47 13.45
CA ILE A 156 6.02 20.07 12.27
C ILE A 156 4.94 20.91 11.57
N GLY A 157 4.96 22.22 11.80
CA GLY A 157 3.81 23.08 11.47
C GLY A 157 3.46 23.25 9.97
N PHE A 158 4.27 22.77 9.02
CA PHE A 158 3.87 22.71 7.61
C PHE A 158 3.24 21.35 7.26
N VAL A 159 3.80 20.25 7.76
CA VAL A 159 3.24 18.89 7.68
C VAL A 159 1.85 18.86 8.30
N ASP A 160 1.68 19.44 9.50
CA ASP A 160 0.37 19.49 10.17
C ASP A 160 -0.69 20.22 9.33
N LYS A 161 -0.31 21.26 8.55
CA LYS A 161 -1.23 21.97 7.66
C LYS A 161 -1.56 21.19 6.40
N GLU A 162 -0.62 20.41 5.90
CA GLU A 162 -0.83 19.52 4.76
C GLU A 162 -1.74 18.36 5.15
N HIS A 163 -1.58 17.80 6.36
CA HIS A 163 -2.51 16.85 6.94
C HIS A 163 -3.92 17.45 7.07
N GLU A 164 -4.07 18.65 7.66
CA GLU A 164 -5.36 19.33 7.74
C GLU A 164 -6.04 19.42 6.37
N LYS A 165 -5.28 19.76 5.31
CA LYS A 165 -5.81 19.85 3.96
C LYS A 165 -6.17 18.49 3.36
N LEU A 166 -5.37 17.43 3.60
CA LEU A 166 -5.72 16.08 3.18
C LEU A 166 -7.03 15.60 3.82
N PHE A 167 -7.20 15.80 5.13
CA PHE A 167 -8.46 15.49 5.84
C PHE A 167 -9.64 16.29 5.27
N GLU A 168 -9.43 17.57 4.91
CA GLU A 168 -10.45 18.40 4.25
C GLU A 168 -10.85 17.85 2.87
N ILE A 169 -9.88 17.45 2.03
CA ILE A 169 -10.14 16.87 0.71
C ILE A 169 -10.94 15.57 0.83
N ILE A 170 -10.54 14.68 1.75
CA ILE A 170 -11.25 13.42 2.02
C ILE A 170 -12.68 13.69 2.51
N ARG A 171 -12.87 14.67 3.40
CA ARG A 171 -14.20 15.10 3.85
C ARG A 171 -15.06 15.59 2.69
N ASN A 172 -14.52 16.43 1.82
CA ASN A 172 -15.26 16.97 0.68
C ASN A 172 -15.72 15.85 -0.27
N ALA A 173 -14.90 14.80 -0.42
CA ALA A 173 -15.29 13.62 -1.19
C ALA A 173 -16.46 12.87 -0.53
N ASP A 174 -16.38 12.59 0.79
CA ASP A 174 -17.47 11.95 1.53
C ASP A 174 -18.76 12.77 1.45
N GLU A 175 -18.71 14.07 1.71
CA GLU A 175 -19.88 14.94 1.67
C GLU A 175 -20.57 14.92 0.29
N LEU A 176 -19.79 14.85 -0.79
CA LEU A 176 -20.30 14.76 -2.14
C LEU A 176 -20.98 13.40 -2.42
N ILE A 177 -20.37 12.30 -1.95
CA ILE A 177 -20.92 10.93 -2.05
C ILE A 177 -22.24 10.82 -1.27
N GLN A 178 -22.31 11.43 -0.07
CA GLN A 178 -23.45 11.38 0.84
C GLN A 178 -24.57 12.39 0.52
N ASP A 179 -24.41 13.20 -0.51
CA ASP A 179 -25.43 14.15 -0.91
C ASP A 179 -26.45 13.46 -1.86
N ASP A 180 -27.74 13.54 -1.50
CA ASP A 180 -28.86 12.78 -2.10
C ASP A 180 -29.36 13.39 -3.44
N ASP A 181 -28.69 14.44 -3.94
CA ASP A 181 -29.14 15.15 -5.13
C ASP A 181 -28.97 14.31 -6.40
N ARG A 182 -30.05 14.21 -7.20
CA ARG A 182 -30.22 13.25 -8.33
C ARG A 182 -29.37 13.53 -9.58
N PHE A 183 -28.29 14.30 -9.46
CA PHE A 183 -27.41 14.62 -10.58
C PHE A 183 -26.21 13.67 -10.60
N ASP A 184 -25.72 13.38 -11.80
CA ASP A 184 -24.48 12.64 -11.98
C ASP A 184 -23.32 13.45 -11.38
N LYS A 185 -22.68 12.88 -10.35
CA LYS A 185 -21.58 13.48 -9.59
C LYS A 185 -20.22 12.96 -10.00
N TYR A 186 -20.18 12.06 -10.97
CA TYR A 186 -18.97 11.37 -11.38
C TYR A 186 -17.82 12.34 -11.66
N ASP A 187 -18.04 13.36 -12.50
CA ASP A 187 -17.02 14.36 -12.85
C ASP A 187 -16.48 15.11 -11.62
N GLN A 188 -17.34 15.41 -10.65
CA GLN A 188 -16.96 16.12 -9.42
C GLN A 188 -16.14 15.20 -8.50
N ILE A 189 -16.54 13.93 -8.39
CA ILE A 189 -15.82 12.95 -7.59
C ILE A 189 -14.44 12.68 -8.19
N VAL A 190 -14.38 12.48 -9.51
CA VAL A 190 -13.10 12.32 -10.24
C VAL A 190 -12.20 13.53 -10.01
N ALA A 191 -12.75 14.75 -10.03
CA ALA A 191 -11.98 15.95 -9.73
C ALA A 191 -11.41 15.95 -8.30
N ILE A 192 -12.19 15.57 -7.29
CA ILE A 192 -11.73 15.49 -5.89
C ILE A 192 -10.68 14.37 -5.71
N ILE A 193 -10.87 13.20 -6.33
CA ILE A 193 -9.88 12.12 -6.27
C ILE A 193 -8.57 12.53 -6.95
N ASN A 194 -8.63 13.27 -8.06
CA ASN A 194 -7.43 13.81 -8.69
C ASN A 194 -6.76 14.90 -7.83
N GLU A 195 -7.54 15.77 -7.18
CA GLU A 195 -7.01 16.73 -6.19
C GLU A 195 -6.30 15.99 -5.05
N LEU A 196 -6.90 14.91 -4.53
CA LEU A 196 -6.31 14.09 -3.48
C LEU A 196 -4.99 13.45 -3.93
N LYS A 197 -4.96 12.86 -5.13
CA LYS A 197 -3.76 12.29 -5.74
C LYS A 197 -2.63 13.31 -5.80
N ASP A 198 -2.90 14.47 -6.42
CA ASP A 198 -1.92 15.53 -6.62
C ASP A 198 -1.42 16.10 -5.28
N TYR A 199 -2.33 16.29 -4.32
CA TYR A 199 -1.97 16.84 -3.01
C TYR A 199 -1.19 15.84 -2.15
N THR A 200 -1.51 14.54 -2.24
CA THR A 200 -0.78 13.46 -1.55
C THR A 200 0.66 13.37 -2.06
N GLU A 201 0.87 13.39 -3.38
CA GLU A 201 2.22 13.39 -3.97
C GLU A 201 3.03 14.61 -3.54
N LYS A 202 2.39 15.79 -3.52
CA LYS A 202 3.03 17.01 -3.05
C LYS A 202 3.45 16.91 -1.59
N HIS A 203 2.53 16.51 -0.72
CA HIS A 203 2.75 16.39 0.72
C HIS A 203 3.93 15.46 1.03
N PHE A 204 3.93 14.25 0.47
CA PHE A 204 5.04 13.31 0.64
C PHE A 204 6.37 13.85 0.12
N SER A 205 6.36 14.58 -1.01
CA SER A 205 7.58 15.24 -1.50
C SER A 205 8.11 16.29 -0.51
N ASP A 206 7.23 17.11 0.09
CA ASP A 206 7.64 18.13 1.05
C ASP A 206 8.17 17.49 2.36
N GLU A 207 7.54 16.41 2.82
CA GLU A 207 7.94 15.64 3.99
C GLU A 207 9.28 14.91 3.77
N GLU A 208 9.47 14.25 2.63
CA GLU A 208 10.72 13.60 2.23
C GLU A 208 11.88 14.60 2.13
N GLU A 209 11.62 15.79 1.57
CA GLU A 209 12.61 16.87 1.55
C GLU A 209 13.00 17.32 2.97
N TYR A 210 12.03 17.39 3.88
CA TYR A 210 12.26 17.72 5.27
C TYR A 210 13.09 16.64 5.98
N MET A 211 12.67 15.38 5.90
CA MET A 211 13.36 14.21 6.44
C MET A 211 14.81 14.16 5.95
N LYS A 212 15.03 14.36 4.66
CA LYS A 212 16.36 14.42 4.06
C LYS A 212 17.22 15.54 4.62
N ARG A 213 16.62 16.72 4.86
CA ARG A 213 17.33 17.89 5.42
C ARG A 213 17.77 17.65 6.87
N ILE A 214 16.97 16.94 7.66
CA ILE A 214 17.29 16.63 9.05
C ILE A 214 18.11 15.34 9.20
N HIS A 215 18.43 14.65 8.10
CA HIS A 215 19.11 13.35 8.08
C HIS A 215 18.36 12.31 8.91
N TYR A 216 17.05 12.22 8.70
CA TYR A 216 16.23 11.20 9.35
C TYR A 216 16.63 9.80 8.86
N ASP A 217 16.93 8.90 9.81
CA ASP A 217 17.49 7.58 9.52
C ASP A 217 16.50 6.69 8.76
N ASP A 218 15.19 6.82 9.04
CA ASP A 218 14.13 5.98 8.46
C ASP A 218 13.49 6.58 7.19
N LEU A 219 14.15 7.55 6.53
CA LEU A 219 13.65 8.20 5.31
C LEU A 219 13.31 7.19 4.21
N GLU A 220 14.22 6.27 3.89
CA GLU A 220 14.01 5.32 2.78
C GLU A 220 12.82 4.39 3.06
N THR A 221 12.63 4.02 4.33
CA THR A 221 11.50 3.20 4.79
C THR A 221 10.17 3.94 4.59
N GLN A 222 10.05 5.18 5.10
CA GLN A 222 8.82 5.97 4.91
C GLN A 222 8.54 6.27 3.43
N LYS A 223 9.60 6.51 2.63
CA LYS A 223 9.47 6.71 1.18
C LYS A 223 8.88 5.49 0.46
N HIS A 224 9.22 4.27 0.84
CA HIS A 224 8.55 3.08 0.28
C HIS A 224 7.06 3.04 0.62
N ALA A 225 6.66 3.44 1.83
CA ALA A 225 5.26 3.53 2.20
C ALA A 225 4.51 4.61 1.38
N HIS A 226 5.13 5.77 1.16
CA HIS A 226 4.60 6.82 0.30
C HIS A 226 4.41 6.34 -1.14
N GLU A 227 5.43 5.69 -1.71
CA GLU A 227 5.39 5.14 -3.06
C GLU A 227 4.29 4.08 -3.21
N ALA A 228 4.17 3.18 -2.22
CA ALA A 228 3.12 2.17 -2.17
C ALA A 228 1.72 2.79 -2.16
N PHE A 229 1.49 3.80 -1.33
CA PHE A 229 0.21 4.50 -1.24
C PHE A 229 -0.12 5.25 -2.53
N VAL A 230 0.82 6.01 -3.09
CA VAL A 230 0.63 6.73 -4.36
C VAL A 230 0.28 5.75 -5.49
N GLU A 231 0.91 4.57 -5.52
CA GLU A 231 0.61 3.56 -6.53
C GLU A 231 -0.75 2.90 -6.33
N LYS A 232 -1.12 2.58 -5.09
CA LYS A 232 -2.46 2.10 -4.76
C LYS A 232 -3.51 3.10 -5.24
N ILE A 233 -3.34 4.40 -4.94
CA ILE A 233 -4.28 5.42 -5.39
C ILE A 233 -4.28 5.56 -6.92
N LYS A 234 -3.13 5.41 -7.59
CA LYS A 234 -3.06 5.43 -9.06
C LYS A 234 -3.72 4.22 -9.72
N SER A 235 -3.71 3.05 -9.07
CA SER A 235 -4.38 1.85 -9.59
C SER A 235 -5.90 1.91 -9.51
N ILE A 236 -6.45 2.87 -8.77
CA ILE A 236 -7.89 3.14 -8.74
C ILE A 236 -8.32 3.57 -10.14
N ASN A 237 -8.98 2.65 -10.85
CA ASN A 237 -9.57 2.92 -12.14
C ASN A 237 -11.01 3.40 -11.97
N LEU A 238 -11.18 4.72 -11.99
CA LEU A 238 -12.51 5.34 -11.90
C LEU A 238 -13.36 5.10 -13.16
N GLU A 239 -12.76 4.72 -14.30
CA GLU A 239 -13.46 4.49 -15.57
C GLU A 239 -14.20 3.14 -15.61
N GLU A 240 -13.82 2.19 -14.76
CA GLU A 240 -14.46 0.86 -14.63
C GLU A 240 -15.64 0.84 -13.63
N LEU A 241 -15.99 2.00 -13.07
CA LEU A 241 -17.07 2.12 -12.09
C LEU A 241 -18.45 2.02 -12.76
N ASP A 242 -19.00 0.81 -12.77
CA ASP A 242 -20.37 0.45 -13.19
C ASP A 242 -21.44 0.92 -12.16
N GLU A 243 -22.68 0.43 -12.26
CA GLU A 243 -23.91 0.75 -11.48
C GLU A 243 -23.75 0.93 -9.93
N ASN A 244 -22.63 0.54 -9.31
CA ASN A 244 -22.33 0.63 -7.87
C ASN A 244 -21.26 1.69 -7.49
N GLN A 245 -21.13 2.78 -8.26
CA GLN A 245 -20.12 3.83 -8.05
C GLN A 245 -20.05 4.34 -6.60
N THR A 246 -21.20 4.59 -5.97
CA THR A 246 -21.28 5.09 -4.59
C THR A 246 -20.62 4.16 -3.58
N GLU A 247 -20.86 2.84 -3.67
CA GLU A 247 -20.30 1.86 -2.73
C GLU A 247 -18.78 1.77 -2.89
N TYR A 248 -18.29 1.74 -4.14
CA TYR A 248 -16.85 1.72 -4.41
C TYR A 248 -16.16 2.97 -3.86
N LEU A 249 -16.74 4.14 -4.14
CA LEU A 249 -16.19 5.41 -3.68
C LEU A 249 -16.19 5.53 -2.16
N GLN A 250 -17.22 5.02 -1.50
CA GLN A 250 -17.25 4.96 -0.05
C GLN A 250 -16.12 4.09 0.50
N LYS A 251 -15.94 2.86 -0.01
CA LYS A 251 -14.82 1.98 0.40
C LYS A 251 -13.47 2.64 0.15
N LEU A 252 -13.33 3.34 -0.96
CA LEU A 252 -12.11 4.09 -1.28
C LEU A 252 -11.84 5.19 -0.23
N ILE A 253 -12.86 5.96 0.15
CA ILE A 253 -12.70 6.99 1.19
C ILE A 253 -12.37 6.38 2.56
N GLU A 254 -13.00 5.26 2.92
CA GLU A 254 -12.68 4.49 4.11
C GLU A 254 -11.21 4.03 4.12
N PHE A 255 -10.72 3.52 2.99
CA PHE A 255 -9.32 3.14 2.81
C PHE A 255 -8.37 4.33 2.96
N LEU A 256 -8.60 5.42 2.21
CA LEU A 256 -7.75 6.60 2.20
C LEU A 256 -7.63 7.22 3.60
N LEU A 257 -8.77 7.35 4.29
CA LEU A 257 -8.81 7.90 5.63
C LEU A 257 -8.11 6.99 6.64
N SER A 258 -8.33 5.68 6.55
CA SER A 258 -7.73 4.69 7.45
C SER A 258 -6.23 4.62 7.27
N TRP A 259 -5.75 4.57 6.03
CA TRP A 259 -4.33 4.53 5.71
C TRP A 259 -3.64 5.82 6.17
N LEU A 260 -4.16 7.00 5.79
CA LEU A 260 -3.59 8.29 6.20
C LEU A 260 -3.54 8.43 7.72
N SER A 261 -4.63 8.10 8.41
CA SER A 261 -4.68 8.17 9.87
C SER A 261 -3.65 7.25 10.53
N ASN A 262 -3.51 6.01 10.03
CA ASN A 262 -2.54 5.06 10.56
C ASN A 262 -1.10 5.49 10.25
N HIS A 263 -0.83 5.99 9.05
CA HIS A 263 0.47 6.50 8.62
C HIS A 263 0.93 7.63 9.54
N ILE A 264 0.13 8.68 9.72
CA ILE A 264 0.45 9.80 10.61
C ILE A 264 0.75 9.32 12.04
N LEU A 265 -0.10 8.46 12.58
CA LEU A 265 0.02 8.00 13.97
C LEU A 265 1.25 7.13 14.21
N LYS A 266 1.71 6.39 13.20
CA LYS A 266 2.78 5.39 13.33
C LYS A 266 4.12 5.88 12.82
N LEU A 267 4.13 6.69 11.78
CA LEU A 267 5.33 7.09 11.04
C LEU A 267 5.60 8.59 11.20
N ASP A 268 4.71 9.47 10.75
CA ASP A 268 5.00 10.92 10.64
C ASP A 268 5.25 11.54 12.02
N LYS A 269 4.54 11.05 13.05
CA LYS A 269 4.77 11.47 14.44
C LYS A 269 6.13 11.08 15.01
N GLN A 270 6.85 10.14 14.39
CA GLN A 270 8.21 9.79 14.80
C GLN A 270 9.25 10.77 14.22
N ILE A 271 8.88 11.54 13.19
CA ILE A 271 9.77 12.50 12.58
C ILE A 271 10.07 13.62 13.59
N PRO A 272 11.35 13.91 13.89
CA PRO A 272 11.70 14.94 14.84
C PRO A 272 11.21 16.33 14.40
N SER A 273 10.44 17.00 15.26
CA SER A 273 10.17 18.44 15.15
C SER A 273 11.44 19.20 15.59
N THR A 274 12.07 19.89 14.64
CA THR A 274 13.31 20.66 14.87
C THR A 274 13.06 22.15 15.05
#